data_AF-A0A356GHF5-F1
#
_entry.id   AF-A0A356GHF5-F1
#
_cell.length_a   1.000
_cell.length_b   1.000
_cell.length_c   1.000
_cell.angle_alpha   90.00
_cell.angle_beta   90.00
_cell.angle_gamma   90.00
#
_symmetry.space_group_name_H-M   'P 1'
#
loop_
_entity.id
_entity.type
_entity.pdbx_description
1 polymer ?
#
loop_
_entity_poly.entity_id
_entity_poly.type
_entity_poly.pdbx_seq_one_letter_code
_entity_poly.pdbx_strand_id
1 'polypeptide(L)'
;MFKEYNAHPKGIKTTDCVVRAISTATTIDYLEVRRELNKKKKELGYSSYKDTQFLYDYLKDYPRLIFKPVKGEPRIKGTDFTELHPIGTYILKMAGHITACIDGIIYDTWDCSYRSVYTAWEIRR
;
A
#
# COMPACT_ATOMS: atom_id res chain seq x y z
N MET A 1 -11.00 7.50 -6.40
CA MET A 1 -10.36 8.77 -6.86
C MET A 1 -8.84 8.67 -6.73
N PHE A 2 -8.09 9.51 -7.43
CA PHE A 2 -6.62 9.57 -7.35
C PHE A 2 -6.15 11.01 -7.02
N LYS A 3 -5.09 11.12 -6.22
CA LYS A 3 -4.38 12.37 -5.94
C LYS A 3 -2.88 12.14 -6.04
N GLU A 4 -2.21 12.95 -6.85
CA GLU A 4 -0.75 12.88 -6.96
C GLU A 4 -0.10 13.31 -5.64
N TYR A 5 0.73 12.43 -5.09
CA TYR A 5 1.46 12.66 -3.85
C TYR A 5 2.78 11.88 -3.81
N ASN A 6 3.86 12.59 -3.47
CA ASN A 6 5.17 12.01 -3.26
C ASN A 6 5.65 12.25 -1.83
N ALA A 7 5.62 11.21 -0.98
CA ALA A 7 6.12 11.29 0.39
C ALA A 7 7.66 11.37 0.47
N HIS A 8 8.39 11.17 -0.63
CA HIS A 8 9.85 11.23 -0.60
C HIS A 8 10.33 12.66 -0.25
N PRO A 9 11.20 12.86 0.74
CA PRO A 9 11.53 14.19 1.28
C PRO A 9 12.20 15.13 0.26
N LYS A 10 12.91 14.54 -0.73
CA LYS A 10 13.53 15.29 -1.84
C LYS A 10 12.65 15.39 -3.10
N GLY A 11 11.41 14.92 -3.07
CA GLY A 11 10.51 14.90 -4.22
C GLY A 11 10.95 13.99 -5.38
N ILE A 12 11.95 13.14 -5.18
CA ILE A 12 12.52 12.28 -6.23
C ILE A 12 11.55 11.12 -6.52
N LYS A 13 11.38 10.78 -7.80
CA LYS A 13 10.64 9.58 -8.23
C LYS A 13 11.58 8.36 -8.20
N THR A 14 11.25 7.35 -7.41
CA THR A 14 12.06 6.13 -7.25
C THR A 14 11.16 4.89 -7.06
N THR A 15 11.76 3.70 -6.97
CA THR A 15 11.04 2.41 -6.89
C THR A 15 10.67 2.02 -5.46
N ASP A 16 10.20 2.98 -4.66
CA ASP A 16 9.99 2.89 -3.21
C ASP A 16 8.52 2.83 -2.80
N CYS A 17 7.65 2.35 -3.68
CA CYS A 17 6.19 2.33 -3.46
C CYS A 17 5.77 1.77 -2.10
N VAL A 18 6.48 0.76 -1.58
CA VAL A 18 6.29 0.23 -0.22
C VAL A 18 6.45 1.30 0.85
N VAL A 19 7.59 1.99 0.86
CA VAL A 19 7.92 3.02 1.87
C VAL A 19 6.94 4.17 1.77
N ARG A 20 6.67 4.62 0.53
CA ARG A 20 5.81 5.76 0.25
C ARG A 20 4.36 5.47 0.64
N ALA A 21 3.84 4.28 0.33
CA ALA A 21 2.50 3.86 0.74
C ALA A 21 2.37 3.77 2.26
N ILE A 22 3.33 3.11 2.94
CA ILE A 22 3.28 2.96 4.40
C ILE A 22 3.39 4.33 5.07
N SER A 23 4.38 5.15 4.70
CA SER A 23 4.56 6.51 5.24
C SER A 23 3.31 7.38 5.05
N THR A 24 2.68 7.31 3.88
CA THR A 24 1.45 8.07 3.62
C THR A 24 0.28 7.58 4.48
N ALA A 25 0.10 6.26 4.59
CA ALA A 25 -1.00 5.66 5.35
C ALA A 25 -0.84 5.84 6.87
N THR A 26 0.37 5.71 7.40
CA THR A 26 0.64 5.81 8.84
C THR A 26 0.97 7.22 9.32
N THR A 27 1.16 8.17 8.39
CA THR A 27 1.66 9.54 8.68
C THR A 27 3.03 9.59 9.34
N ILE A 28 3.80 8.48 9.29
CA ILE A 28 5.17 8.40 9.78
C ILE A 28 6.12 8.95 8.72
N ASP A 29 7.19 9.63 9.14
CA ASP A 29 8.22 10.15 8.25
C ASP A 29 8.79 9.08 7.31
N TYR A 30 9.01 9.45 6.05
CA TYR A 30 9.48 8.55 5.01
C TYR A 30 10.81 7.86 5.37
N LEU A 31 11.78 8.60 5.93
CA LEU A 31 13.09 8.04 6.30
C LEU A 31 12.99 7.16 7.54
N GLU A 32 12.07 7.47 8.45
CA GLU A 32 11.74 6.61 9.59
C GLU A 32 11.12 5.29 9.15
N VAL A 33 10.07 5.33 8.31
CA VAL A 33 9.47 4.11 7.72
C VAL A 33 10.53 3.28 6.98
N ARG A 34 11.39 3.94 6.20
CA ARG A 34 12.47 3.24 5.49
C ARG A 34 13.44 2.55 6.47
N ARG A 35 13.80 3.19 7.58
CA ARG A 35 14.66 2.61 8.62
C ARG A 35 13.99 1.41 9.29
N GLU A 36 12.74 1.57 9.71
CA GLU A 36 11.95 0.51 10.35
C GLU A 36 11.76 -0.70 9.44
N LEU A 37 11.41 -0.50 8.17
CA LEU A 37 11.29 -1.58 7.20
C LEU A 37 12.60 -2.35 7.02
N ASN A 38 13.75 -1.66 6.94
CA ASN A 38 15.04 -2.32 6.84
C ASN A 38 15.42 -3.10 8.10
N LYS A 39 15.08 -2.59 9.28
CA LYS A 39 15.28 -3.27 10.55
C LYS A 39 14.41 -4.54 10.62
N LYS A 40 13.10 -4.41 10.41
CA LYS A 40 12.15 -5.53 10.44
C LYS A 40 12.46 -6.60 9.40
N LYS A 41 12.89 -6.19 8.21
CA LYS A 41 13.34 -7.11 7.17
C LYS A 41 14.49 -8.00 7.64
N LYS A 42 15.49 -7.43 8.35
CA LYS A 42 16.60 -8.20 8.92
C LYS A 42 16.14 -9.10 10.06
N GLU A 43 15.32 -8.59 10.97
CA GLU A 43 14.76 -9.36 12.11
C GLU A 43 13.97 -10.59 11.64
N LEU A 44 13.22 -10.46 10.54
CA LEU A 44 12.41 -11.52 9.97
C LEU A 44 13.16 -12.38 8.93
N GLY A 45 14.43 -12.10 8.65
CA GLY A 45 15.26 -12.91 7.74
C GLY A 45 15.00 -12.72 6.25
N TYR A 46 14.39 -11.60 5.83
CA TYR A 46 14.09 -11.32 4.42
C TYR A 46 15.22 -10.60 3.68
N SER A 47 15.33 -10.83 2.37
CA SER A 47 16.30 -10.12 1.52
C SER A 47 15.83 -8.72 1.13
N SER A 48 14.52 -8.54 0.89
CA SER A 48 13.91 -7.28 0.48
C SER A 48 12.61 -7.00 1.25
N TYR A 49 12.39 -5.75 1.66
CA TYR A 49 11.09 -5.32 2.23
C TYR A 49 10.01 -5.15 1.15
N LYS A 50 10.37 -5.36 -0.13
CA LYS A 50 9.43 -5.40 -1.26
C LYS A 50 8.84 -6.79 -1.48
N ASP A 51 9.35 -7.81 -0.79
CA ASP A 51 8.89 -9.18 -0.92
C ASP A 51 7.44 -9.29 -0.42
N THR A 52 6.59 -9.98 -1.17
CA THR A 52 5.16 -10.08 -0.82
C THR A 52 4.97 -10.77 0.54
N GLN A 53 5.77 -11.79 0.83
CA GLN A 53 5.72 -12.49 2.11
C GLN A 53 6.16 -11.59 3.27
N PHE A 54 7.21 -10.77 3.08
CA PHE A 54 7.61 -9.79 4.08
C PHE A 54 6.46 -8.83 4.42
N LEU A 55 5.72 -8.34 3.42
CA LEU A 55 4.60 -7.42 3.66
C LEU A 55 3.47 -8.09 4.43
N TYR A 56 3.21 -9.37 4.17
CA TYR A 56 2.22 -10.14 4.91
C TYR A 56 2.62 -10.30 6.38
N ASP A 57 3.90 -10.57 6.65
CA ASP A 57 4.40 -10.71 8.00
C ASP A 57 4.49 -9.35 8.73
N TYR A 58 4.90 -8.29 8.02
CA TYR A 58 5.04 -6.93 8.57
C TYR A 58 3.68 -6.30 8.91
N LEU A 59 2.64 -6.57 8.11
CA LEU A 59 1.30 -6.04 8.31
C LEU A 59 0.33 -7.08 8.92
N LYS A 60 0.85 -8.18 9.48
CA LYS A 60 0.02 -9.31 9.95
C LYS A 60 -0.97 -8.93 11.06
N ASP A 61 -0.63 -7.91 11.86
CA ASP A 61 -1.42 -7.47 13.00
C ASP A 61 -2.52 -6.45 12.60
N TYR A 62 -2.52 -6.00 11.34
CA TYR A 62 -3.57 -5.12 10.80
C TYR A 62 -4.71 -5.94 10.18
N PRO A 63 -5.98 -5.51 10.33
CA PRO A 63 -7.10 -6.15 9.66
C PRO A 63 -6.87 -6.20 8.15
N ARG A 64 -6.93 -7.42 7.60
CA ARG A 64 -6.66 -7.67 6.19
C ARG A 64 -7.93 -7.99 5.42
N LEU A 65 -8.21 -7.20 4.39
CA LEU A 65 -9.27 -7.44 3.41
C LEU A 65 -8.71 -8.26 2.25
N ILE A 66 -9.33 -9.39 1.95
CA ILE A 66 -8.88 -10.31 0.89
C ILE A 66 -9.90 -10.30 -0.24
N PHE A 67 -9.46 -9.92 -1.44
CA PHE A 67 -10.31 -9.87 -2.63
C PHE A 67 -10.06 -11.10 -3.49
N LYS A 68 -10.87 -12.14 -3.28
CA LYS A 68 -10.76 -13.38 -4.05
C LYS A 68 -11.27 -13.16 -5.47
N PRO A 69 -10.55 -13.64 -6.50
CA PRO A 69 -11.06 -13.59 -7.86
C PRO A 69 -12.28 -14.52 -8.00
N VAL A 70 -13.39 -13.99 -8.51
CA VAL A 70 -14.57 -14.77 -8.87
C VAL A 70 -14.47 -15.13 -10.35
N LYS A 71 -14.69 -16.40 -10.69
CA LYS A 71 -14.56 -16.88 -12.07
C LYS A 71 -15.61 -16.20 -12.94
N GLY A 72 -15.16 -15.55 -14.02
CA GLY A 72 -16.04 -14.84 -14.96
C GLY A 72 -16.29 -13.37 -14.59
N GLU A 73 -15.82 -12.90 -13.43
CA GLU A 73 -15.95 -11.51 -13.02
C GLU A 73 -14.60 -10.77 -13.13
N PRO A 74 -14.61 -9.48 -13.51
CA PRO A 74 -13.41 -8.67 -13.45
C PRO A 74 -12.92 -8.55 -12.00
N ARG A 75 -11.61 -8.54 -11.82
CA ARG A 75 -11.02 -8.26 -10.51
C ARG A 75 -11.30 -6.82 -10.11
N ILE A 76 -11.60 -6.63 -8.83
CA ILE A 76 -11.69 -5.31 -8.21
C ILE A 76 -10.44 -4.47 -8.53
N LYS A 77 -10.65 -3.26 -9.03
CA LYS A 77 -9.63 -2.27 -9.33
C LYS A 77 -9.48 -1.28 -8.16
N GLY A 78 -8.44 -0.45 -8.20
CA GLY A 78 -8.28 0.64 -7.25
C GLY A 78 -9.45 1.64 -7.31
N THR A 79 -10.01 1.89 -8.49
CA THR A 79 -11.23 2.70 -8.66
C THR A 79 -12.40 2.13 -7.86
N ASP A 80 -12.67 0.85 -8.07
CA ASP A 80 -13.78 0.14 -7.41
C ASP A 80 -13.55 0.11 -5.89
N PHE A 81 -12.31 -0.12 -5.45
CA PHE A 81 -11.94 -0.08 -4.03
C PHE A 81 -12.24 1.28 -3.41
N THR A 82 -11.94 2.38 -4.10
CA THR A 82 -12.19 3.73 -3.56
C THR A 82 -13.67 4.06 -3.41
N GLU A 83 -14.54 3.47 -4.22
CA GLU A 83 -15.99 3.64 -4.13
C GLU A 83 -16.60 2.76 -3.03
N LEU A 84 -16.09 1.53 -2.88
CA LEU A 84 -16.51 0.60 -1.83
C LEU A 84 -16.03 1.02 -0.43
N HIS A 85 -14.91 1.73 -0.35
CA HIS A 85 -14.28 2.19 0.89
C HIS A 85 -14.08 3.72 0.88
N PRO A 86 -15.17 4.51 0.98
CA PRO A 86 -15.10 5.97 0.93
C PRO A 86 -14.50 6.61 2.20
N ILE A 87 -14.40 5.84 3.29
CA ILE A 87 -13.86 6.29 4.58
C ILE A 87 -12.86 5.23 5.06
N GLY A 88 -11.75 5.67 5.66
CA GLY A 88 -10.75 4.81 6.27
C GLY A 88 -9.37 4.93 5.62
N THR A 89 -8.36 4.37 6.26
CA THR A 89 -6.99 4.37 5.74
C THR A 89 -6.54 2.95 5.45
N TYR A 90 -6.05 2.73 4.23
CA TYR A 90 -5.70 1.42 3.72
C TYR A 90 -4.36 1.41 2.99
N ILE A 91 -3.61 0.32 3.16
CA ILE A 91 -2.49 -0.03 2.27
C ILE A 91 -3.01 -1.05 1.27
N LEU A 92 -2.98 -0.72 -0.02
CA LEU A 92 -3.46 -1.59 -1.09
C LEU A 92 -2.29 -2.36 -1.72
N LYS A 93 -2.35 -3.69 -1.70
CA LYS A 93 -1.50 -4.55 -2.54
C LYS A 93 -2.17 -4.70 -3.91
N MET A 94 -1.54 -4.13 -4.93
CA MET A 94 -2.02 -4.20 -6.31
C MET A 94 -1.11 -5.08 -7.18
N ALA A 95 -1.54 -5.33 -8.41
CA ALA A 95 -0.74 -5.98 -9.44
C ALA A 95 0.59 -5.22 -9.67
N GLY A 96 1.70 -5.80 -9.19
CA GLY A 96 3.06 -5.26 -9.31
C GLY A 96 3.32 -3.96 -8.53
N HIS A 97 2.40 -3.54 -7.65
CA HIS A 97 2.47 -2.22 -7.01
C HIS A 97 1.85 -2.20 -5.60
N ILE A 98 2.13 -1.15 -4.83
CA ILE A 98 1.56 -0.87 -3.51
C ILE A 98 1.28 0.61 -3.38
N THR A 99 0.09 0.97 -2.90
CA THR A 99 -0.31 2.36 -2.72
C THR A 99 -1.07 2.55 -1.41
N ALA A 100 -1.14 3.80 -0.94
CA ALA A 100 -2.05 4.18 0.13
C ALA A 100 -3.40 4.63 -0.45
N CYS A 101 -4.49 4.27 0.22
CA CYS A 101 -5.82 4.82 0.01
C CYS A 101 -6.29 5.43 1.33
N ILE A 102 -6.67 6.71 1.33
CA ILE A 102 -7.16 7.43 2.51
C ILE A 102 -8.48 8.07 2.11
N ASP A 103 -9.56 7.71 2.79
CA ASP A 103 -10.92 8.24 2.60
C ASP A 103 -11.34 8.25 1.12
N GLY A 104 -11.23 7.09 0.46
CA GLY A 104 -11.61 6.93 -0.95
C GLY A 104 -10.64 7.58 -1.96
N ILE A 105 -9.47 8.05 -1.54
CA ILE A 105 -8.49 8.69 -2.40
C ILE A 105 -7.19 7.89 -2.39
N ILE A 106 -6.74 7.46 -3.57
CA ILE A 106 -5.42 6.84 -3.75
C ILE A 106 -4.35 7.94 -3.83
N TYR A 107 -3.34 7.83 -2.98
CA TYR A 107 -2.20 8.76 -2.93
C TYR A 107 -0.94 8.11 -3.51
N ASP A 108 -0.49 8.61 -4.66
CA ASP A 108 0.64 8.02 -5.38
C ASP A 108 1.31 9.00 -6.36
N THR A 109 2.46 8.64 -6.95
CA THR A 109 3.20 9.47 -7.92
C THR A 109 2.69 9.35 -9.35
N TRP A 110 1.74 8.45 -9.59
CA TRP A 110 1.01 8.29 -10.84
C TRP A 110 -0.35 7.66 -10.55
N ASP A 111 -1.32 7.84 -11.45
CA ASP A 111 -2.62 7.20 -11.29
C ASP A 111 -2.49 5.68 -11.50
N CYS A 112 -2.45 4.93 -10.39
CA CYS A 112 -2.39 3.48 -10.38
C CYS A 112 -3.78 2.82 -10.19
N SER A 113 -4.86 3.60 -10.14
CA SER A 113 -6.21 3.14 -9.78
C SER A 113 -6.79 2.08 -10.73
N TYR A 114 -6.31 2.04 -11.98
CA TYR A 114 -6.70 1.05 -12.98
C TYR A 114 -6.20 -0.38 -12.69
N ARG A 115 -5.25 -0.55 -11.76
CA ARG A 115 -4.66 -1.86 -11.43
C ARG A 115 -5.58 -2.68 -10.53
N SER A 116 -5.52 -4.01 -10.67
CA SER A 116 -6.26 -4.91 -9.79
C SER A 116 -5.71 -4.89 -8.36
N VAL A 117 -6.62 -4.82 -7.39
CA VAL A 117 -6.32 -4.93 -5.96
C VAL A 117 -6.43 -6.40 -5.56
N TYR A 118 -5.40 -6.91 -4.88
CA TYR A 118 -5.36 -8.30 -4.41
C TYR A 118 -5.76 -8.41 -2.95
N THR A 119 -5.29 -7.46 -2.14
CA THR A 119 -5.59 -7.39 -0.71
C THR A 119 -5.35 -5.97 -0.24
N ALA A 120 -6.00 -5.60 0.86
CA ALA A 120 -5.76 -4.35 1.55
C ALA A 120 -5.56 -4.60 3.04
N TRP A 121 -4.78 -3.75 3.69
CA TRP A 121 -4.69 -3.68 5.16
C TRP A 121 -5.29 -2.38 5.65
N GLU A 122 -6.22 -2.48 6.59
CA GLU A 122 -6.78 -1.31 7.28
C GLU A 122 -5.78 -0.81 8.33
N ILE A 123 -5.32 0.41 8.17
CA ILE A 123 -4.45 1.09 9.13
C ILE A 123 -5.35 1.87 10.08
N ARG A 124 -5.45 1.38 11.32
CA ARG A 124 -6.18 2.07 12.39
C ARG A 124 -5.24 3.08 13.03
N ARG A 125 -5.71 4.31 13.17
CA ARG A 125 -5.06 5.36 13.97
C ARG A 125 -5.42 5.20 15.44
#